data_AF-A0A3D9KDK7-F1
#
_entry.id   AF-A0A3D9KDK7-F1
#
_cell.length_a   1.000
_cell.length_b   1.000
_cell.length_c   1.000
_cell.angle_alpha   90.00
_cell.angle_beta   90.00
_cell.angle_gamma   90.00
#
_symmetry.space_group_name_H-M   'P 1'
#
loop_
_entity.id
_entity.type
_entity.pdbx_description
1 polymer ?
#
loop_
_entity_poly.entity_id
_entity_poly.type
_entity_poly.pdbx_seq_one_letter_code
_entity_poly.pdbx_strand_id
1 'polypeptide(L)'
;MMQGRLQLILGLMAESDQQVAQLQNEEKTKLVQHTLQYMEQHYDEDLTVEQLANMAGMVRWQYSQQFRTLTGQKPTDYLAHIRINQAKELLRTSTEPLSKIARQVGFKDEYYFSRCFHKLTGNTPREYTNLHLHKLQKTVIDSLGRKVHVPKDATRIVTDGKFTLGELLVLGISPIGAAISIMKDNVIYHNKLRNIHSIGYWADPDKIAQLQPEFILLSYYPQALKELDALAPTVVLDKKLSLFERLRYIAKLFERSKAAERWITAYEGKVRLVRRQLADAYAAGETATVYLKQGAKFYVMGQNGLAASLYESLGFRSSAEVMHLIEKGQAWIEIQPDQINHYAGERNFIVASSQELQTVAHCPQISVLAALAPGKTHFVDSTWNHSDPITRERLLGVLPSIFKKQTM
;
A
#
# COMPACT_ATOMS: atom_id res chain seq x y z
N MET A 1 -61.31 -59.64 -42.07
CA MET A 1 -61.22 -59.12 -40.68
C MET A 1 -59.91 -59.46 -39.96
N MET A 2 -59.11 -60.47 -40.34
CA MET A 2 -57.82 -60.76 -39.66
C MET A 2 -56.69 -59.78 -40.01
N GLN A 3 -56.61 -59.28 -41.24
CA GLN A 3 -55.50 -58.45 -41.72
C GLN A 3 -55.40 -57.07 -41.02
N GLY A 4 -56.54 -56.44 -40.75
CA GLY A 4 -56.59 -55.14 -40.04
C GLY A 4 -56.24 -55.24 -38.55
N ARG A 5 -56.51 -56.38 -37.90
CA ARG A 5 -56.10 -56.61 -36.51
C ARG A 5 -54.59 -56.83 -36.37
N LEU A 6 -53.97 -57.48 -37.36
CA LEU A 6 -52.51 -57.68 -37.39
C LEU A 6 -51.74 -56.36 -37.56
N GLN A 7 -52.22 -55.46 -38.44
CA GLN A 7 -51.62 -54.13 -38.60
C GLN A 7 -51.73 -53.28 -37.33
N LEU A 8 -52.84 -53.38 -36.60
CA LEU A 8 -53.05 -52.64 -35.34
C LEU A 8 -52.13 -53.16 -34.23
N ILE A 9 -51.92 -54.48 -34.15
CA ILE A 9 -50.98 -55.09 -33.20
C ILE A 9 -49.53 -54.70 -33.54
N LEU A 10 -49.13 -54.74 -34.82
CA LEU A 10 -47.79 -54.33 -35.25
C LEU A 10 -47.52 -52.84 -34.97
N GLY A 11 -48.52 -51.96 -35.14
CA GLY A 11 -48.42 -50.56 -34.78
C GLY A 11 -48.20 -50.33 -33.28
N LEU A 12 -48.98 -51.01 -32.43
CA LEU A 12 -48.84 -50.94 -30.96
C LEU A 12 -47.50 -51.50 -30.47
N MET A 13 -46.98 -52.56 -31.11
CA MET A 13 -45.65 -53.10 -30.80
C MET A 13 -44.54 -52.11 -31.16
N ALA A 14 -44.62 -51.46 -32.33
CA ALA A 14 -43.64 -50.44 -32.73
C ALA A 14 -43.64 -49.21 -31.82
N GLU A 15 -44.82 -48.75 -31.36
CA GLU A 15 -44.95 -47.66 -30.39
C GLU A 15 -44.40 -48.04 -29.01
N SER A 16 -44.68 -49.26 -28.54
CA SER A 16 -44.11 -49.79 -27.30
C SER A 16 -42.58 -49.90 -27.36
N ASP A 17 -42.03 -50.38 -28.48
CA ASP A 17 -40.59 -50.51 -28.69
C ASP A 17 -39.90 -49.14 -28.72
N GLN A 18 -40.52 -48.13 -29.34
CA GLN A 18 -40.03 -46.73 -29.28
C GLN A 18 -40.06 -46.16 -27.86
N GLN A 19 -41.14 -46.40 -27.11
CA GLN A 19 -41.29 -45.86 -25.76
C GLN A 19 -40.29 -46.50 -24.78
N VAL A 20 -40.04 -47.80 -24.90
CA VAL A 20 -39.00 -48.51 -24.14
C VAL A 20 -37.60 -48.01 -24.51
N ALA A 21 -37.31 -47.82 -25.80
CA ALA A 21 -36.02 -47.29 -26.25
C ALA A 21 -35.77 -45.87 -25.75
N GLN A 22 -36.81 -45.03 -25.69
CA GLN A 22 -36.73 -43.67 -25.20
C GLN A 22 -36.47 -43.62 -23.68
N LEU A 23 -37.19 -44.43 -22.89
CA LEU A 23 -36.97 -44.55 -21.44
C LEU A 23 -35.54 -45.05 -21.13
N GLN A 24 -35.06 -46.05 -21.87
CA GLN A 24 -33.68 -46.54 -21.73
C GLN A 24 -32.64 -45.49 -22.08
N ASN A 25 -32.90 -44.63 -23.08
CA ASN A 25 -31.99 -43.55 -23.43
C ASN A 25 -31.99 -42.42 -22.38
N GLU A 26 -33.14 -42.09 -21.80
CA GLU A 26 -33.25 -41.14 -20.70
C GLU A 26 -32.51 -41.64 -19.45
N GLU A 27 -32.66 -42.92 -19.10
CA GLU A 27 -31.94 -43.54 -17.98
C GLU A 27 -30.43 -43.52 -18.20
N LYS A 28 -29.96 -43.92 -19.39
CA LYS A 28 -28.55 -43.82 -19.78
C LYS A 28 -28.02 -42.39 -19.68
N THR A 29 -28.83 -41.41 -20.06
CA THR A 29 -28.47 -39.99 -19.96
C THR A 29 -28.30 -39.55 -18.50
N LYS A 30 -29.22 -39.96 -17.61
CA LYS A 30 -29.11 -39.68 -16.16
C LYS A 30 -27.85 -40.30 -15.54
N LEU A 31 -27.50 -41.52 -15.94
CA LEU A 31 -26.29 -42.19 -15.46
C LEU A 31 -25.01 -41.46 -15.91
N VAL A 32 -24.96 -41.00 -17.16
CA VAL A 32 -23.85 -40.16 -17.64
C VAL A 32 -23.81 -38.82 -16.91
N GLN A 33 -24.96 -38.18 -16.64
CA GLN A 33 -25.01 -36.95 -15.83
C GLN A 33 -24.46 -37.15 -14.42
N HIS A 34 -24.72 -38.29 -13.80
CA HIS A 34 -24.14 -38.62 -12.49
C HIS A 34 -22.60 -38.66 -12.56
N THR A 35 -22.03 -39.23 -13.62
CA THR A 35 -20.58 -39.21 -13.80
C THR A 35 -20.00 -37.81 -14.00
N LEU A 36 -20.76 -36.86 -14.58
CA LEU A 36 -20.32 -35.45 -14.67
C LEU A 36 -20.20 -34.83 -13.29
N GLN A 37 -21.19 -35.04 -12.42
CA GLN A 37 -21.16 -34.55 -11.05
C GLN A 37 -19.99 -35.14 -10.27
N TYR A 38 -19.72 -36.43 -10.47
CA TYR A 38 -18.57 -37.10 -9.88
C TYR A 38 -17.25 -36.47 -10.36
N MET A 39 -17.11 -36.21 -11.66
CA MET A 39 -15.91 -35.57 -12.22
C MET A 39 -15.67 -34.17 -11.64
N GLU A 40 -16.72 -33.37 -11.42
CA GLU A 40 -16.61 -32.03 -10.81
C GLU A 40 -16.18 -32.09 -9.33
N GLN A 41 -16.52 -33.17 -8.61
CA GLN A 41 -16.17 -33.36 -7.20
C GLN A 41 -14.80 -34.01 -6.99
N HIS A 42 -14.35 -34.81 -7.95
CA HIS A 42 -13.16 -35.67 -7.86
C HIS A 42 -12.16 -35.42 -9.00
N TYR A 43 -12.11 -34.20 -9.55
CA TYR A 43 -11.28 -33.90 -10.73
C TYR A 43 -9.78 -34.08 -10.46
N ASP A 44 -9.34 -33.95 -9.22
CA ASP A 44 -7.95 -34.07 -8.78
C ASP A 44 -7.45 -35.52 -8.71
N GLU A 45 -8.35 -36.50 -8.77
CA GLU A 45 -8.04 -37.92 -8.73
C GLU A 45 -7.65 -38.49 -10.10
N ASP A 46 -7.08 -39.70 -10.13
CA ASP A 46 -6.72 -40.41 -11.37
C ASP A 46 -7.95 -41.07 -12.02
N LEU A 47 -8.82 -40.24 -12.61
CA LEU A 47 -10.05 -40.67 -13.27
C LEU A 47 -9.79 -41.18 -14.69
N THR A 48 -10.17 -42.42 -14.94
CA THR A 48 -10.12 -43.07 -16.25
C THR A 48 -11.53 -43.16 -16.86
N VAL A 49 -11.60 -43.15 -18.20
CA VAL A 49 -12.86 -43.36 -18.91
C VAL A 49 -13.49 -44.71 -18.57
N GLU A 50 -12.68 -45.72 -18.25
CA GLU A 50 -13.16 -47.04 -17.84
C GLU A 50 -13.91 -46.98 -16.50
N GLN A 51 -13.36 -46.28 -15.50
CA GLN A 51 -14.02 -46.09 -14.21
C GLN A 51 -15.35 -45.35 -14.36
N LEU A 52 -15.37 -44.30 -15.18
CA LEU A 52 -16.59 -43.53 -15.43
C LEU A 52 -17.65 -44.37 -16.18
N ALA A 53 -17.22 -45.17 -17.15
CA ALA A 53 -18.11 -46.07 -17.88
C ALA A 53 -18.72 -47.13 -16.95
N ASN A 54 -17.90 -47.73 -16.08
CA ASN A 54 -18.35 -48.70 -15.08
C ASN A 54 -19.34 -48.07 -14.08
N MET A 55 -19.09 -46.83 -13.64
CA MET A 55 -20.00 -46.08 -12.77
C MET A 55 -21.36 -45.82 -13.44
N ALA A 56 -21.36 -45.61 -14.76
CA ALA A 56 -22.58 -45.47 -15.54
C ALA A 56 -23.22 -46.80 -15.97
N GLY A 57 -22.64 -47.95 -15.60
CA GLY A 57 -23.11 -49.27 -16.03
C GLY A 57 -22.99 -49.52 -17.54
N MET A 58 -22.02 -48.88 -18.20
CA MET A 58 -21.84 -48.92 -19.66
C MET A 58 -20.47 -49.46 -20.05
N VAL A 59 -20.38 -50.08 -21.23
CA VAL A 59 -19.08 -50.32 -21.86
C VAL A 59 -18.49 -49.00 -22.38
N ARG A 60 -17.16 -48.88 -22.30
CA ARG A 60 -16.39 -47.65 -22.59
C ARG A 60 -16.78 -46.91 -23.88
N TRP A 61 -17.02 -47.65 -24.96
CA TRP A 61 -17.36 -47.03 -26.25
C TRP A 61 -18.75 -46.38 -26.22
N GLN A 62 -19.74 -47.04 -25.59
CA GLN A 62 -21.10 -46.52 -25.45
C GLN A 62 -21.11 -45.30 -24.54
N TYR A 63 -20.40 -45.37 -23.41
CA TYR A 63 -20.24 -44.24 -22.50
C TYR A 63 -19.63 -43.03 -23.22
N SER A 64 -18.54 -43.22 -23.96
CA SER A 64 -17.87 -42.14 -24.67
C SER A 64 -18.77 -41.48 -25.74
N GLN A 65 -19.61 -42.27 -26.42
CA GLN A 65 -20.59 -41.72 -27.36
C GLN A 65 -21.67 -40.95 -26.64
N GLN A 66 -22.31 -41.53 -25.62
CA GLN A 66 -23.38 -40.88 -24.87
C GLN A 66 -22.90 -39.60 -24.18
N PHE A 67 -21.70 -39.63 -23.59
CA PHE A 67 -21.06 -38.46 -22.98
C PHE A 67 -20.84 -37.34 -23.99
N ARG A 68 -20.36 -37.67 -25.19
CA ARG A 68 -20.16 -36.68 -26.25
C ARG A 68 -21.48 -36.15 -26.79
N THR A 69 -22.50 -36.98 -26.93
CA THR A 69 -23.85 -36.54 -27.29
C THR A 69 -24.39 -35.54 -26.27
N LEU A 70 -24.14 -35.77 -24.98
CA LEU A 70 -24.62 -34.91 -23.90
C LEU A 70 -23.81 -33.61 -23.74
N THR A 71 -22.49 -33.69 -23.80
CA THR A 71 -21.59 -32.56 -23.44
C THR A 71 -20.94 -31.87 -24.63
N GLY A 72 -21.03 -32.47 -25.83
CA GLY A 72 -20.29 -32.05 -27.02
C GLY A 72 -18.80 -32.42 -26.99
N GLN A 73 -18.29 -33.02 -25.91
CA GLN A 73 -16.85 -33.27 -25.70
C GLN A 73 -16.57 -34.73 -25.33
N LYS A 74 -15.31 -35.16 -25.43
CA LYS A 74 -14.90 -36.47 -24.90
C LYS A 74 -14.72 -36.37 -23.38
N PRO A 75 -14.92 -37.45 -22.62
CA PRO A 75 -14.73 -37.44 -21.17
C PRO A 75 -13.36 -36.91 -20.71
N THR A 76 -12.29 -37.28 -21.41
CA THR A 76 -10.93 -36.80 -21.08
C THR A 76 -10.73 -35.31 -21.33
N ASP A 77 -11.34 -34.77 -22.38
CA ASP A 77 -11.25 -33.35 -22.71
C ASP A 77 -12.07 -32.53 -21.71
N TYR A 78 -13.24 -33.04 -21.32
CA TYR A 78 -14.10 -32.43 -20.29
C TYR A 78 -13.40 -32.39 -18.93
N LEU A 79 -12.77 -33.49 -18.51
CA LEU A 79 -11.97 -33.52 -17.28
C LEU A 79 -10.83 -32.49 -17.32
N ALA A 80 -10.13 -32.42 -18.45
CA ALA A 80 -9.07 -31.42 -18.64
C ALA A 80 -9.61 -29.98 -18.51
N HIS A 81 -10.81 -29.70 -19.02
CA HIS A 81 -11.46 -28.40 -18.85
C HIS A 81 -11.72 -28.06 -17.38
N ILE A 82 -12.26 -28.99 -16.59
CA ILE A 82 -12.47 -28.79 -15.14
C ILE A 82 -11.15 -28.45 -14.45
N ARG A 83 -10.13 -29.30 -14.66
CA ARG A 83 -8.80 -29.13 -14.05
C ARG A 83 -8.13 -27.81 -14.41
N ILE A 84 -8.21 -27.40 -15.68
CA ILE A 84 -7.65 -26.12 -16.13
C ILE A 84 -8.40 -24.94 -15.53
N ASN A 85 -9.72 -25.02 -15.35
CA ASN A 85 -10.49 -23.96 -14.70
C ASN A 85 -10.10 -23.80 -13.22
N GLN A 86 -9.89 -24.91 -12.50
CA GLN A 86 -9.38 -24.87 -11.13
C GLN A 86 -7.95 -24.33 -11.07
N ALA A 87 -7.10 -24.74 -12.03
CA ALA A 87 -5.72 -24.25 -12.11
C ALA A 87 -5.65 -22.74 -12.35
N LYS A 88 -6.58 -22.16 -13.13
CA LYS A 88 -6.64 -20.70 -13.32
C LYS A 88 -6.81 -19.96 -12.00
N GLU A 89 -7.66 -20.46 -11.09
CA GLU A 89 -7.85 -19.78 -9.81
C GLU A 89 -6.67 -19.93 -8.87
N LEU A 90 -6.03 -21.11 -8.85
CA LEU A 90 -4.79 -21.30 -8.09
C LEU A 90 -3.68 -20.39 -8.61
N LEU A 91 -3.48 -20.30 -9.93
CA LEU A 91 -2.50 -19.38 -10.54
C LEU A 91 -2.79 -17.89 -10.26
N ARG A 92 -4.05 -17.56 -9.94
CA ARG A 92 -4.49 -16.20 -9.65
C ARG A 92 -4.30 -15.80 -8.19
N THR A 93 -4.30 -16.78 -7.29
CA THR A 93 -4.41 -16.57 -5.83
C THR A 93 -3.23 -17.11 -5.03
N SER A 94 -2.38 -17.93 -5.66
CA SER A 94 -1.27 -18.62 -5.01
C SER A 94 0.07 -18.30 -5.66
N THR A 95 1.14 -18.34 -4.86
CA THR A 95 2.55 -18.26 -5.31
C THR A 95 3.23 -19.63 -5.33
N GLU A 96 2.46 -20.72 -5.24
CA GLU A 96 3.00 -22.07 -5.25
C GLU A 96 3.72 -22.43 -6.55
N PRO A 97 4.75 -23.31 -6.51
CA PRO A 97 5.41 -23.80 -7.70
C PRO A 97 4.44 -24.44 -8.69
N LEU A 98 4.68 -24.24 -9.99
CA LEU A 98 3.79 -24.74 -11.06
C LEU A 98 3.57 -26.26 -10.99
N SER A 99 4.62 -27.01 -10.63
CA SER A 99 4.57 -28.46 -10.38
C SER A 99 3.61 -28.86 -9.26
N LYS A 100 3.44 -28.01 -8.24
CA LYS A 100 2.52 -28.25 -7.12
C LYS A 100 1.09 -27.98 -7.54
N ILE A 101 0.85 -26.88 -8.24
CA ILE A 101 -0.46 -26.54 -8.82
C ILE A 101 -0.94 -27.62 -9.77
N ALA A 102 -0.07 -28.08 -10.68
CA ALA A 102 -0.38 -29.17 -11.62
C ALA A 102 -0.88 -30.43 -10.88
N ARG A 103 -0.21 -30.80 -9.79
CA ARG A 103 -0.57 -31.97 -8.98
C ARG A 103 -1.89 -31.79 -8.23
N GLN A 104 -2.12 -30.62 -7.65
CA GLN A 104 -3.36 -30.28 -6.93
C GLN A 104 -4.58 -30.38 -7.83
N VAL A 105 -4.45 -30.03 -9.11
CA VAL A 105 -5.55 -30.13 -10.08
C VAL A 105 -5.54 -31.47 -10.85
N GLY A 106 -4.82 -32.49 -10.38
CA GLY A 106 -4.87 -33.85 -10.93
C GLY A 106 -3.99 -34.13 -12.14
N PHE A 107 -3.06 -33.23 -12.51
CA PHE A 107 -2.04 -33.52 -13.53
C PHE A 107 -0.78 -34.12 -12.89
N LYS A 108 -0.36 -35.29 -13.38
CA LYS A 108 0.86 -35.97 -12.93
C LYS A 108 2.14 -35.35 -13.48
N ASP A 109 2.04 -34.70 -14.65
CA ASP A 109 3.17 -34.16 -15.40
C ASP A 109 2.95 -32.67 -15.69
N GLU A 110 3.89 -31.84 -15.23
CA GLU A 110 3.86 -30.37 -15.39
C GLU A 110 3.94 -29.94 -16.86
N TYR A 111 4.68 -30.69 -17.68
CA TYR A 111 4.83 -30.39 -19.10
C TYR A 111 3.52 -30.63 -19.87
N TYR A 112 2.85 -31.74 -19.61
CA TYR A 112 1.53 -32.06 -20.15
C TYR A 112 0.47 -31.07 -19.67
N PHE A 113 0.48 -30.72 -18.37
CA PHE A 113 -0.36 -29.65 -17.83
C PHE A 113 -0.15 -28.34 -18.60
N SER A 114 1.09 -27.90 -18.78
CA SER A 114 1.40 -26.64 -19.47
C SER A 114 0.92 -26.63 -20.92
N ARG A 115 1.08 -27.74 -21.65
CA ARG A 115 0.55 -27.88 -23.02
C ARG A 115 -0.99 -27.86 -23.05
N CYS A 116 -1.62 -28.55 -22.12
CA CYS A 116 -3.08 -28.58 -22.02
C CYS A 116 -3.65 -27.18 -21.66
N PHE A 117 -3.02 -26.51 -20.70
CA PHE A 117 -3.36 -25.14 -20.30
C PHE A 117 -3.22 -24.18 -21.48
N HIS A 118 -2.11 -24.23 -22.22
CA HIS A 118 -1.92 -23.40 -23.41
C HIS A 118 -2.98 -23.69 -24.48
N LYS A 119 -3.26 -24.97 -24.76
CA LYS A 119 -4.29 -25.35 -25.73
C LYS A 119 -5.68 -24.81 -25.38
N LEU A 120 -6.05 -24.84 -24.09
CA LEU A 120 -7.40 -24.44 -23.64
C LEU A 120 -7.54 -22.95 -23.33
N THR A 121 -6.44 -22.23 -23.11
CA THR A 121 -6.48 -20.81 -22.68
C THR A 121 -5.79 -19.85 -23.64
N GLY A 122 -5.07 -20.36 -24.64
CA GLY A 122 -4.23 -19.57 -25.55
C GLY A 122 -2.94 -19.02 -24.93
N ASN A 123 -2.71 -19.23 -23.63
CA ASN A 123 -1.56 -18.70 -22.90
C ASN A 123 -0.90 -19.84 -22.12
N THR A 124 0.42 -19.84 -21.98
CA THR A 124 1.09 -20.72 -21.01
C THR A 124 0.68 -20.32 -19.58
N PRO A 125 0.76 -21.23 -18.59
CA PRO A 125 0.45 -20.89 -17.20
C PRO A 125 1.23 -19.67 -16.67
N ARG A 126 2.49 -19.53 -17.09
CA ARG A 126 3.35 -18.39 -16.73
C ARG A 126 2.86 -17.08 -17.36
N GLU A 127 2.53 -17.09 -18.65
CA GLU A 127 1.95 -15.92 -19.33
C GLU A 127 0.61 -15.52 -18.71
N TYR A 128 -0.24 -16.50 -18.37
CA TYR A 128 -1.52 -16.27 -17.71
C TYR A 128 -1.35 -15.57 -16.35
N THR A 129 -0.38 -16.04 -15.55
CA THR A 129 -0.02 -15.43 -14.27
C THR A 129 0.49 -14.00 -14.47
N ASN A 130 1.40 -13.77 -15.42
CA ASN A 130 1.94 -12.45 -15.72
C ASN A 130 0.86 -11.47 -16.20
N LEU A 131 -0.04 -11.90 -17.09
CA LEU A 131 -1.18 -11.10 -17.55
C LEU A 131 -2.11 -10.70 -16.39
N HIS A 132 -2.33 -11.62 -15.45
CA HIS A 132 -3.11 -11.32 -14.26
C HIS A 132 -2.41 -10.30 -13.35
N LEU A 133 -1.12 -10.51 -13.07
CA LEU A 133 -0.29 -9.58 -12.29
C LEU A 133 -0.28 -8.18 -12.91
N HIS A 134 -0.17 -8.08 -14.25
CA HIS A 134 -0.23 -6.79 -14.95
C HIS A 134 -1.58 -6.09 -14.82
N LYS A 135 -2.72 -6.83 -14.80
CA LYS A 135 -4.05 -6.24 -14.57
C LYS A 135 -4.22 -5.68 -13.16
N LEU A 136 -3.53 -6.27 -12.18
CA LEU A 136 -3.51 -5.83 -10.78
C LEU A 136 -2.49 -4.72 -10.50
N GLN A 137 -1.70 -4.32 -11.48
CA GLN A 137 -0.70 -3.27 -11.33
C GLN A 137 -1.14 -1.97 -12.01
N LYS A 138 -0.58 -0.86 -11.56
CA LYS A 138 -0.65 0.45 -12.22
C LYS A 138 0.75 0.98 -12.45
N THR A 139 0.93 1.74 -13.52
CA THR A 139 2.19 2.40 -13.82
C THR A 139 2.24 3.75 -13.13
N VAL A 140 3.30 3.99 -12.37
CA VAL A 140 3.62 5.26 -11.72
C VAL A 140 4.93 5.78 -12.30
N ILE A 141 5.03 7.10 -12.46
CA ILE A 141 6.31 7.76 -12.72
C ILE A 141 6.78 8.35 -11.39
N ASP A 142 7.94 7.90 -10.92
CA ASP A 142 8.54 8.39 -9.69
C ASP A 142 9.31 9.71 -9.92
N SER A 143 9.88 10.29 -8.85
CA SER A 143 10.63 11.56 -8.92
C SER A 143 11.90 11.50 -9.77
N LEU A 144 12.35 10.30 -10.14
CA LEU A 144 13.53 10.07 -10.98
C LEU A 144 13.13 9.88 -12.45
N GLY A 145 11.84 10.00 -12.79
CA GLY A 145 11.32 9.76 -14.13
C GLY A 145 11.19 8.28 -14.50
N ARG A 146 11.35 7.36 -13.53
CA ARG A 146 11.28 5.91 -13.79
C ARG A 146 9.83 5.47 -13.86
N LYS A 147 9.50 4.62 -14.84
CA LYS A 147 8.21 3.93 -14.89
C LYS A 147 8.27 2.71 -13.96
N VAL A 148 7.52 2.77 -12.87
CA VAL A 148 7.43 1.71 -11.87
C VAL A 148 6.04 1.08 -11.94
N HIS A 149 5.98 -0.25 -12.07
CA HIS A 149 4.73 -1.00 -12.03
C HIS A 149 4.43 -1.42 -10.60
N VAL A 150 3.41 -0.82 -10.00
CA VAL A 150 3.08 -1.00 -8.58
C VAL A 150 1.75 -1.74 -8.42
N PRO A 151 1.57 -2.59 -7.40
CA PRO A 151 0.29 -3.23 -7.13
C PRO A 151 -0.79 -2.19 -6.80
N LYS A 152 -2.02 -2.39 -7.27
CA LYS A 152 -3.16 -1.52 -6.97
C LYS A 152 -3.57 -1.58 -5.50
N ASP A 153 -3.51 -2.78 -4.92
CA ASP A 153 -3.99 -3.10 -3.56
C ASP A 153 -2.83 -3.50 -2.62
N ALA A 154 -1.66 -2.87 -2.77
CA ALA A 154 -0.50 -3.18 -1.92
C ALA A 154 -0.85 -3.02 -0.43
N THR A 155 -0.65 -4.08 0.35
CA THR A 155 -0.90 -4.10 1.80
C THR A 155 0.40 -4.22 2.59
N ARG A 156 1.42 -4.85 2.02
CA ARG A 156 2.73 -5.07 2.64
C ARG A 156 3.71 -3.96 2.26
N ILE A 157 3.44 -2.77 2.79
CA ILE A 157 4.21 -1.56 2.47
C ILE A 157 5.37 -1.40 3.45
N VAL A 158 6.57 -1.17 2.93
CA VAL A 158 7.74 -0.76 3.71
C VAL A 158 8.15 0.66 3.34
N THR A 159 8.63 1.43 4.31
CA THR A 159 9.00 2.82 4.08
C THR A 159 10.23 3.29 4.86
N ASP A 160 10.89 4.34 4.39
CA ASP A 160 12.04 4.97 5.06
C ASP A 160 11.68 5.90 6.22
N GLY A 161 10.39 6.04 6.54
CA GLY A 161 9.90 6.79 7.70
C GLY A 161 9.79 8.30 7.49
N LYS A 162 10.88 8.92 7.02
CA LYS A 162 10.94 10.37 6.83
C LYS A 162 10.00 10.80 5.70
N PHE A 163 9.09 11.74 5.96
CA PHE A 163 8.11 12.25 4.98
C PHE A 163 7.19 11.17 4.36
N THR A 164 7.14 9.98 4.95
CA THR A 164 6.39 8.84 4.41
C THR A 164 5.54 8.17 5.47
N LEU A 165 6.07 7.90 6.67
CA LEU A 165 5.33 7.17 7.71
C LEU A 165 4.14 7.97 8.26
N GLY A 166 4.34 9.25 8.58
CA GLY A 166 3.26 10.10 9.09
C GLY A 166 2.12 10.22 8.08
N GLU A 167 2.48 10.38 6.81
CA GLU A 167 1.59 10.50 5.65
C GLU A 167 0.78 9.23 5.45
N LEU A 168 1.42 8.05 5.44
CA LEU A 168 0.71 6.78 5.37
C LEU A 168 -0.29 6.63 6.53
N LEU A 169 0.15 6.94 7.76
CA LEU A 169 -0.68 6.77 8.95
C LEU A 169 -1.91 7.69 8.98
N VAL A 170 -1.83 8.94 8.50
CA VAL A 170 -3.02 9.82 8.42
C VAL A 170 -3.97 9.42 7.29
N LEU A 171 -3.47 8.71 6.28
CA LEU A 171 -4.29 8.10 5.22
C LEU A 171 -4.93 6.77 5.64
N GLY A 172 -4.70 6.33 6.88
CA GLY A 172 -5.20 5.06 7.39
C GLY A 172 -4.45 3.84 6.86
N ILE A 173 -3.20 4.03 6.41
CA ILE A 173 -2.34 2.97 5.91
C ILE A 173 -1.28 2.68 6.98
N SER A 174 -1.24 1.43 7.45
CA SER A 174 -0.22 0.96 8.38
C SER A 174 0.85 0.18 7.62
N PRO A 175 2.06 0.73 7.41
CA PRO A 175 3.14 -0.05 6.81
C PRO A 175 3.56 -1.19 7.73
N ILE A 176 4.06 -2.28 7.14
CA ILE A 176 4.58 -3.43 7.90
C ILE A 176 5.99 -3.17 8.43
N GLY A 177 6.71 -2.21 7.84
CA GLY A 177 8.05 -1.81 8.25
C GLY A 177 8.34 -0.34 7.99
N ALA A 178 9.07 0.30 8.91
CA ALA A 178 9.54 1.67 8.75
C ALA A 178 10.88 1.90 9.45
N ALA A 179 11.64 2.92 9.05
CA ALA A 179 12.83 3.36 9.80
C ALA A 179 12.41 4.13 11.06
N ILE A 180 11.93 3.40 12.07
CA ILE A 180 11.31 3.96 13.27
C ILE A 180 12.33 4.66 14.17
N SER A 181 13.61 4.31 14.12
CA SER A 181 14.64 4.93 14.98
C SER A 181 14.72 6.46 14.84
N ILE A 182 14.35 7.00 13.68
CA ILE A 182 14.28 8.45 13.41
C ILE A 182 13.08 9.11 14.11
N MET A 183 12.06 8.31 14.45
CA MET A 183 10.75 8.76 14.94
C MET A 183 10.41 8.20 16.32
N LYS A 184 11.28 7.34 16.89
CA LYS A 184 11.04 6.66 18.17
C LYS A 184 11.00 7.64 19.34
N ASP A 185 11.79 8.71 19.25
CA ASP A 185 11.84 9.78 20.25
C ASP A 185 10.69 10.79 20.06
N ASN A 186 9.90 10.67 18.98
CA ASN A 186 8.67 11.43 18.83
C ASN A 186 7.56 10.83 19.68
N VAL A 187 7.25 11.52 20.78
CA VAL A 187 6.19 11.16 21.74
C VAL A 187 4.80 11.01 21.08
N ILE A 188 4.66 11.51 19.85
CA ILE A 188 3.41 11.58 19.10
C ILE A 188 2.95 10.21 18.55
N TYR A 189 3.86 9.24 18.41
CA TYR A 189 3.61 7.99 17.71
C TYR A 189 3.43 6.74 18.58
N HIS A 190 3.53 6.83 19.91
CA HIS A 190 3.59 5.68 20.85
C HIS A 190 2.62 4.52 20.56
N ASN A 191 1.36 4.81 20.20
CA ASN A 191 0.37 3.75 19.92
C ASN A 191 0.29 3.34 18.44
N LYS A 192 0.80 4.18 17.52
CA LYS A 192 0.71 3.95 16.07
C LYS A 192 1.85 3.08 15.53
N LEU A 193 2.92 2.88 16.30
CA LEU A 193 4.11 2.12 15.87
C LEU A 193 4.11 0.66 16.31
N ARG A 194 3.15 0.23 17.15
CA ARG A 194 3.18 -1.09 17.82
C ARG A 194 3.30 -2.27 16.84
N ASN A 195 2.71 -2.15 15.65
CA ASN A 195 2.67 -3.22 14.65
C ASN A 195 3.59 -2.94 13.45
N ILE A 196 4.53 -2.00 13.57
CA ILE A 196 5.44 -1.61 12.50
C ILE A 196 6.83 -2.11 12.87
N HIS A 197 7.43 -2.95 12.02
CA HIS A 197 8.78 -3.46 12.25
C HIS A 197 9.81 -2.37 11.97
N SER A 198 10.78 -2.22 12.88
CA SER A 198 11.89 -1.30 12.65
C SER A 198 12.87 -1.89 11.63
N ILE A 199 13.09 -1.20 10.53
CA ILE A 199 14.14 -1.55 9.56
C ILE A 199 15.49 -0.88 9.90
N GLY A 200 15.62 -0.27 11.09
CA GLY A 200 16.83 0.44 11.50
C GLY A 200 16.92 1.86 10.91
N TYR A 201 18.15 2.32 10.67
CA TYR A 201 18.42 3.60 10.01
C TYR A 201 18.53 3.37 8.51
N TRP A 202 17.73 4.13 7.74
CA TRP A 202 17.68 4.10 6.28
C TRP A 202 17.09 2.78 5.73
N ALA A 203 16.79 2.76 4.43
CA ALA A 203 16.16 1.63 3.76
C ALA A 203 17.15 0.47 3.52
N ASP A 204 17.53 -0.20 4.60
CA ASP A 204 18.44 -1.37 4.66
C ASP A 204 17.83 -2.58 3.91
N PRO A 205 18.38 -3.00 2.76
CA PRO A 205 17.79 -4.06 1.93
C PRO A 205 17.63 -5.39 2.66
N ASP A 206 18.58 -5.78 3.53
CA ASP A 206 18.55 -7.08 4.22
C ASP A 206 17.38 -7.16 5.20
N LYS A 207 17.13 -6.07 5.93
CA LYS A 207 15.98 -5.99 6.85
C LYS A 207 14.66 -5.87 6.12
N ILE A 208 14.65 -5.14 5.00
CA ILE A 208 13.46 -5.01 4.16
C ILE A 208 13.08 -6.37 3.56
N ALA A 209 14.06 -7.16 3.10
CA ALA A 209 13.83 -8.48 2.51
C ALA A 209 13.14 -9.45 3.49
N GLN A 210 13.51 -9.42 4.77
CA GLN A 210 12.89 -10.23 5.83
C GLN A 210 11.38 -9.95 5.99
N LEU A 211 10.95 -8.75 5.62
CA LEU A 211 9.55 -8.34 5.68
C LEU A 211 8.76 -8.68 4.42
N GLN A 212 9.36 -9.27 3.38
CA GLN A 212 8.68 -9.66 2.13
C GLN A 212 7.69 -8.58 1.62
N PRO A 213 8.16 -7.36 1.30
CA PRO A 213 7.28 -6.26 0.92
C PRO A 213 6.60 -6.50 -0.44
N GLU A 214 5.42 -5.88 -0.63
CA GLU A 214 4.76 -5.74 -1.93
C GLU A 214 5.04 -4.37 -2.57
N PHE A 215 5.47 -3.40 -1.76
CA PHE A 215 5.73 -2.03 -2.18
C PHE A 215 6.75 -1.38 -1.23
N ILE A 216 7.69 -0.61 -1.77
CA ILE A 216 8.63 0.20 -1.00
C ILE A 216 8.43 1.68 -1.34
N LEU A 217 8.20 2.52 -0.32
CA LEU A 217 8.03 3.97 -0.45
C LEU A 217 9.19 4.72 0.19
N LEU A 218 9.93 5.52 -0.60
CA LEU A 218 11.10 6.25 -0.13
C LEU A 218 10.98 7.76 -0.34
N SER A 219 11.56 8.55 0.56
CA SER A 219 11.65 10.01 0.47
C SER A 219 12.97 10.55 -0.08
N TYR A 220 13.93 9.65 -0.33
CA TYR A 220 15.24 9.97 -0.87
C TYR A 220 15.70 8.90 -1.88
N TYR A 221 16.74 9.23 -2.64
CA TYR A 221 17.40 8.29 -3.55
C TYR A 221 18.45 7.45 -2.79
N PRO A 222 18.23 6.16 -2.53
CA PRO A 222 19.23 5.32 -1.88
C PRO A 222 20.28 4.84 -2.89
N GLN A 223 21.51 4.62 -2.40
CA GLN A 223 22.56 3.97 -3.21
C GLN A 223 22.15 2.54 -3.60
N ALA A 224 21.49 1.82 -2.69
CA ALA A 224 21.02 0.45 -2.88
C ALA A 224 19.67 0.35 -3.65
N LEU A 225 19.29 1.33 -4.46
CA LEU A 225 17.97 1.34 -5.12
C LEU A 225 17.71 0.11 -5.99
N LYS A 226 18.74 -0.38 -6.70
CA LYS A 226 18.64 -1.60 -7.52
C LYS A 226 18.35 -2.84 -6.69
N GLU A 227 18.94 -2.95 -5.51
CA GLU A 227 18.70 -4.05 -4.59
C GLU A 227 17.27 -3.99 -4.05
N LEU A 228 16.79 -2.80 -3.70
CA LEU A 228 15.42 -2.59 -3.24
C LEU A 228 14.38 -2.88 -4.33
N ASP A 229 14.62 -2.47 -5.58
CA ASP A 229 13.77 -2.79 -6.72
C ASP A 229 13.69 -4.31 -7.00
N ALA A 230 14.73 -5.07 -6.65
CA ALA A 230 14.71 -6.53 -6.76
C ALA A 230 13.84 -7.19 -5.67
N LEU A 231 13.58 -6.50 -4.55
CA LEU A 231 12.71 -6.98 -3.47
C LEU A 231 11.24 -6.68 -3.75
N ALA A 232 10.93 -5.44 -4.15
CA ALA A 232 9.58 -5.01 -4.49
C ALA A 232 9.60 -3.71 -5.31
N PRO A 233 8.51 -3.38 -6.03
CA PRO A 233 8.38 -2.09 -6.70
C PRO A 233 8.65 -0.93 -5.74
N THR A 234 9.70 -0.15 -6.04
CA THR A 234 10.15 0.95 -5.20
C THR A 234 9.82 2.29 -5.84
N VAL A 235 9.04 3.12 -5.15
CA VAL A 235 8.70 4.49 -5.58
C VAL A 235 9.44 5.50 -4.73
N VAL A 236 10.19 6.38 -5.39
CA VAL A 236 10.92 7.48 -4.74
C VAL A 236 10.16 8.79 -4.92
N LEU A 237 9.80 9.41 -3.79
CA LEU A 237 9.08 10.68 -3.74
C LEU A 237 10.00 11.87 -4.08
N ASP A 238 9.41 12.91 -4.66
CA ASP A 238 10.13 14.17 -4.86
C ASP A 238 10.21 14.91 -3.51
N LYS A 239 11.46 15.12 -3.05
CA LYS A 239 11.77 15.83 -1.81
C LYS A 239 11.28 17.28 -1.77
N LYS A 240 10.96 17.87 -2.92
CA LYS A 240 10.46 19.25 -3.03
C LYS A 240 8.97 19.37 -2.76
N LEU A 241 8.23 18.27 -2.75
CA LEU A 241 6.78 18.31 -2.51
C LEU A 241 6.48 18.86 -1.12
N SER A 242 5.60 19.86 -1.06
CA SER A 242 5.01 20.33 0.19
C SER A 242 4.23 19.18 0.87
N LEU A 243 3.88 19.37 2.14
CA LEU A 243 3.12 18.36 2.88
C LEU A 243 1.84 17.94 2.15
N PHE A 244 1.04 18.91 1.66
CA PHE A 244 -0.24 18.59 1.04
C PHE A 244 -0.07 17.94 -0.34
N GLU A 245 0.92 18.37 -1.13
CA GLU A 245 1.23 17.73 -2.40
C GLU A 245 1.72 16.30 -2.20
N ARG A 246 2.60 16.09 -1.23
CA ARG A 246 3.09 14.77 -0.86
C ARG A 246 1.96 13.86 -0.37
N LEU A 247 1.08 14.39 0.48
CA LEU A 247 -0.07 13.64 0.97
C LEU A 247 -1.01 13.23 -0.16
N ARG A 248 -1.32 14.16 -1.09
CA ARG A 248 -2.13 13.86 -2.29
C ARG A 248 -1.46 12.83 -3.20
N TYR A 249 -0.15 12.93 -3.39
CA TYR A 249 0.61 11.99 -4.20
C TYR A 249 0.55 10.59 -3.60
N ILE A 250 0.90 10.42 -2.32
CA ILE A 250 0.84 9.14 -1.61
C ILE A 250 -0.61 8.61 -1.62
N ALA A 251 -1.60 9.46 -1.40
CA ALA A 251 -2.99 9.07 -1.44
C ALA A 251 -3.43 8.56 -2.82
N LYS A 252 -2.92 9.14 -3.91
CA LYS A 252 -3.16 8.63 -5.28
C LYS A 252 -2.49 7.27 -5.49
N LEU A 253 -1.29 7.06 -4.94
CA LEU A 253 -0.60 5.76 -5.01
C LEU A 253 -1.42 4.64 -4.37
N PHE A 254 -2.16 4.91 -3.30
CA PHE A 254 -2.90 3.89 -2.54
C PHE A 254 -4.43 4.04 -2.61
N GLU A 255 -4.93 4.82 -3.56
CA GLU A 255 -6.38 5.02 -3.77
C GLU A 255 -7.09 5.54 -2.51
N ARG A 256 -6.45 6.48 -1.81
CA ARG A 256 -6.90 7.16 -0.60
C ARG A 256 -7.11 8.68 -0.80
N SER A 257 -7.28 9.16 -2.03
CA SER A 257 -7.40 10.61 -2.31
C SER A 257 -8.49 11.32 -1.49
N LYS A 258 -9.64 10.65 -1.25
CA LYS A 258 -10.70 11.18 -0.37
C LYS A 258 -10.23 11.36 1.07
N ALA A 259 -9.39 10.46 1.59
CA ALA A 259 -8.85 10.56 2.94
C ALA A 259 -7.87 11.73 3.05
N ALA A 260 -7.04 11.97 2.03
CA ALA A 260 -6.14 13.12 1.97
C ALA A 260 -6.90 14.44 2.04
N GLU A 261 -7.89 14.67 1.16
CA GLU A 261 -8.64 15.94 1.15
C GLU A 261 -9.43 16.17 2.44
N ARG A 262 -9.96 15.09 3.03
CA ARG A 262 -10.61 15.17 4.35
C ARG A 262 -9.63 15.62 5.43
N TRP A 263 -8.44 15.04 5.47
CA TRP A 263 -7.42 15.40 6.46
C TRP A 263 -6.93 16.84 6.24
N ILE A 264 -6.64 17.23 5.00
CA ILE A 264 -6.19 18.60 4.63
C ILE A 264 -7.25 19.63 5.06
N THR A 265 -8.52 19.41 4.69
CA THR A 265 -9.62 20.31 5.04
C THR A 265 -9.77 20.47 6.56
N ALA A 266 -9.69 19.36 7.30
CA ALA A 266 -9.76 19.37 8.76
C ALA A 266 -8.56 20.11 9.39
N TYR A 267 -7.36 19.88 8.87
CA TYR A 267 -6.13 20.56 9.30
C TYR A 267 -6.23 22.07 9.08
N GLU A 268 -6.62 22.52 7.89
CA GLU A 268 -6.80 23.94 7.57
C GLU A 268 -7.89 24.58 8.43
N GLY A 269 -8.96 23.85 8.75
CA GLY A 269 -9.97 24.28 9.70
C GLY A 269 -9.40 24.55 11.09
N LYS A 270 -8.56 23.64 11.60
CA LYS A 270 -7.84 23.82 12.88
C LYS A 270 -6.88 24.99 12.83
N VAL A 271 -6.14 25.16 11.72
CA VAL A 271 -5.26 26.31 11.51
C VAL A 271 -6.02 27.62 11.64
N ARG A 272 -7.18 27.74 10.97
CA ARG A 272 -8.02 28.95 11.06
C ARG A 272 -8.47 29.22 12.50
N LEU A 273 -8.84 28.18 13.24
CA LEU A 273 -9.22 28.32 14.66
C LEU A 273 -8.05 28.85 15.50
N VAL A 274 -6.87 28.24 15.37
CA VAL A 274 -5.67 28.63 16.14
C VAL A 274 -5.23 30.04 15.79
N ARG A 275 -5.23 30.43 14.51
CA ARG A 275 -4.93 31.81 14.10
C ARG A 275 -5.88 32.82 14.75
N ARG A 276 -7.18 32.50 14.86
CA ARG A 276 -8.14 33.36 15.58
C ARG A 276 -7.85 33.44 17.08
N GLN A 277 -7.49 32.32 17.72
CA GLN A 277 -7.12 32.31 19.15
C GLN A 277 -5.85 33.11 19.44
N LEU A 278 -4.95 33.22 18.46
CA LEU A 278 -3.68 33.91 18.55
C LEU A 278 -3.70 35.33 17.95
N ALA A 279 -4.85 35.83 17.54
CA ALA A 279 -4.96 37.11 16.82
C ALA A 279 -4.41 38.30 17.62
N ASP A 280 -4.56 38.27 18.95
CA ASP A 280 -4.03 39.31 19.85
C ASP A 280 -2.54 39.08 20.21
N ALA A 281 -2.01 37.88 19.94
CA ALA A 281 -0.66 37.48 20.33
C ALA A 281 0.38 37.73 19.23
N TYR A 282 -0.03 37.73 17.95
CA TYR A 282 0.86 38.04 16.82
C TYR A 282 0.08 38.53 15.59
N ALA A 283 0.80 39.22 14.69
CA ALA A 283 0.27 39.66 13.41
C ALA A 283 0.71 38.71 12.28
N ALA A 284 -0.21 38.35 11.38
CA ALA A 284 0.17 37.63 10.16
C ALA A 284 1.18 38.48 9.34
N GLY A 285 2.25 37.85 8.86
CA GLY A 285 3.35 38.54 8.19
C GLY A 285 4.44 39.07 9.14
N GLU A 286 4.28 38.97 10.46
CA GLU A 286 5.39 39.15 11.42
C GLU A 286 6.53 38.18 11.05
N THR A 287 7.76 38.65 11.18
CA THR A 287 8.94 37.81 10.95
C THR A 287 9.21 36.92 12.16
N ALA A 288 9.48 35.64 11.91
CA ALA A 288 9.88 34.70 12.94
C ALA A 288 11.13 33.93 12.55
N THR A 289 11.96 33.60 13.54
CA THR A 289 13.12 32.73 13.40
C THR A 289 13.06 31.59 14.38
N VAL A 290 13.37 30.38 13.91
CA VAL A 290 13.46 29.18 14.75
C VAL A 290 14.92 28.76 14.90
N TYR A 291 15.35 28.65 16.14
CA TYR A 291 16.66 28.15 16.53
C TYR A 291 16.52 26.76 17.12
N LEU A 292 17.45 25.86 16.82
CA LEU A 292 17.60 24.57 17.50
C LEU A 292 18.86 24.62 18.37
N LYS A 293 18.71 24.34 19.66
CA LYS A 293 19.82 24.13 20.58
C LYS A 293 20.09 22.64 20.73
N GLN A 294 21.36 22.26 20.62
CA GLN A 294 21.83 20.90 20.87
C GLN A 294 23.20 20.94 21.54
N GLY A 295 23.25 20.63 22.84
CA GLY A 295 24.48 20.74 23.62
C GLY A 295 25.02 22.17 23.63
N ALA A 296 26.27 22.38 23.26
CA ALA A 296 26.87 23.72 23.20
C ALA A 296 26.52 24.50 21.92
N LYS A 297 25.85 23.88 20.96
CA LYS A 297 25.67 24.41 19.61
C LYS A 297 24.28 25.00 19.39
N PHE A 298 24.22 26.02 18.54
CA PHE A 298 22.99 26.59 18.02
C PHE A 298 22.92 26.42 16.51
N TYR A 299 21.71 26.17 16.05
CA TYR A 299 21.39 26.03 14.64
C TYR A 299 20.24 26.97 14.30
N VAL A 300 20.28 27.55 13.11
CA VAL A 300 19.15 28.31 12.55
C VAL A 300 18.43 27.42 11.56
N MET A 301 17.11 27.28 11.75
CA MET A 301 16.28 26.42 10.91
C MET A 301 15.83 27.18 9.66
N GLY A 302 15.92 26.52 8.51
CA GLY A 302 15.22 26.94 7.29
C GLY A 302 13.72 26.60 7.37
N GLN A 303 13.11 26.20 6.25
CA GLN A 303 11.69 25.84 6.21
C GLN A 303 11.47 24.36 6.50
N ASN A 304 11.82 23.90 7.71
CA ASN A 304 11.61 22.53 8.16
C ASN A 304 11.31 22.45 9.66
N GLY A 305 10.73 21.33 10.12
CA GLY A 305 10.35 21.10 11.51
C GLY A 305 9.29 22.10 11.98
N LEU A 306 9.52 22.71 13.14
CA LEU A 306 8.64 23.73 13.71
C LEU A 306 8.49 24.94 12.75
N ALA A 307 9.57 25.35 12.10
CA ALA A 307 9.61 26.53 11.22
C ALA A 307 8.62 26.40 10.05
N ALA A 308 8.52 25.21 9.44
CA ALA A 308 7.55 24.95 8.38
C ALA A 308 6.10 25.19 8.85
N SER A 309 5.77 24.81 10.08
CA SER A 309 4.44 25.06 10.66
C SER A 309 4.19 26.54 10.92
N LEU A 310 5.20 27.27 11.40
CA LEU A 310 5.06 28.71 11.64
C LEU A 310 4.87 29.48 10.33
N TYR A 311 5.70 29.20 9.32
CA TYR A 311 5.65 29.92 8.05
C TYR A 311 4.41 29.53 7.23
N GLU A 312 4.16 28.23 7.00
CA GLU A 312 3.07 27.77 6.14
C GLU A 312 1.71 27.85 6.84
N SER A 313 1.66 27.50 8.13
CA SER A 313 0.39 27.32 8.84
C SER A 313 0.01 28.52 9.67
N LEU A 314 0.94 29.24 10.31
CA LEU A 314 0.60 30.47 11.04
C LEU A 314 0.80 31.75 10.22
N GLY A 315 1.49 31.69 9.07
CA GLY A 315 1.67 32.83 8.17
C GLY A 315 2.72 33.83 8.65
N PHE A 316 3.68 33.37 9.45
CA PHE A 316 4.90 34.14 9.71
C PHE A 316 5.75 34.23 8.43
N ARG A 317 6.51 35.32 8.29
CA ARG A 317 7.60 35.39 7.32
C ARG A 317 8.90 34.95 8.00
N SER A 318 9.86 34.43 7.25
CA SER A 318 11.22 34.29 7.75
C SER A 318 11.90 35.67 7.82
N SER A 319 12.94 35.81 8.67
CA SER A 319 13.85 36.96 8.56
C SER A 319 14.59 36.94 7.21
N ALA A 320 15.14 38.08 6.79
CA ALA A 320 15.83 38.20 5.49
C ALA A 320 16.99 37.18 5.35
N GLU A 321 17.77 37.01 6.41
CA GLU A 321 18.89 36.07 6.43
C GLU A 321 18.42 34.61 6.37
N VAL A 322 17.33 34.28 7.08
CA VAL A 322 16.73 32.94 7.01
C VAL A 322 16.10 32.69 5.65
N MET A 323 15.52 33.71 5.00
CA MET A 323 14.98 33.60 3.64
C MET A 323 16.07 33.16 2.66
N HIS A 324 17.28 33.71 2.78
CA HIS A 324 18.40 33.31 1.94
C HIS A 324 18.82 31.84 2.14
N LEU A 325 18.72 31.32 3.38
CA LEU A 325 18.94 29.89 3.66
C LEU A 325 17.87 29.02 2.97
N ILE A 326 16.62 29.46 3.01
CA ILE A 326 15.48 28.76 2.39
C ILE A 326 15.64 28.72 0.87
N GLU A 327 16.01 29.84 0.24
CA GLU A 327 16.27 29.94 -1.20
C GLU A 327 17.41 29.01 -1.66
N LYS A 328 18.43 28.85 -0.80
CA LYS A 328 19.53 27.88 -1.01
C LYS A 328 19.12 26.43 -0.75
N GLY A 329 17.89 26.17 -0.29
CA GLY A 329 17.39 24.84 0.05
C GLY A 329 18.06 24.24 1.29
N GLN A 330 18.63 25.07 2.16
CA GLN A 330 19.27 24.62 3.40
C GLN A 330 18.21 24.39 4.48
N ALA A 331 18.13 23.16 4.97
CA ALA A 331 17.18 22.81 6.04
C ALA A 331 17.55 23.46 7.38
N TRP A 332 18.85 23.65 7.63
CA TRP A 332 19.42 24.31 8.79
C TRP A 332 20.90 24.65 8.54
N ILE A 333 21.45 25.56 9.35
CA ILE A 333 22.89 25.83 9.44
C ILE A 333 23.31 25.88 10.90
N GLU A 334 24.54 25.47 11.19
CA GLU A 334 25.18 25.74 12.49
C GLU A 334 25.64 27.19 12.51
N ILE A 335 25.42 27.89 13.63
CA ILE A 335 25.87 29.26 13.82
C ILE A 335 26.82 29.36 15.01
N GLN A 336 27.75 30.30 14.94
CA GLN A 336 28.55 30.68 16.10
C GLN A 336 27.67 31.45 17.10
N PRO A 337 27.95 31.35 18.42
CA PRO A 337 27.18 32.01 19.47
C PRO A 337 26.91 33.51 19.25
N ASP A 338 27.88 34.23 18.70
CA ASP A 338 27.86 35.67 18.43
C ASP A 338 27.05 36.04 17.17
N GLN A 339 26.67 35.07 16.34
CA GLN A 339 25.89 35.29 15.12
C GLN A 339 24.37 35.20 15.35
N ILE A 340 23.91 34.89 16.57
CA ILE A 340 22.49 34.60 16.83
C ILE A 340 21.57 35.80 16.52
N ASN A 341 22.04 37.02 16.78
CA ASN A 341 21.32 38.25 16.51
C ASN A 341 21.14 38.54 15.01
N HIS A 342 22.08 38.10 14.16
CA HIS A 342 22.02 38.30 12.71
C HIS A 342 20.77 37.66 12.09
N TYR A 343 20.29 36.56 12.69
CA TYR A 343 19.13 35.84 12.21
C TYR A 343 17.83 36.22 12.92
N ALA A 344 17.87 37.12 13.90
CA ALA A 344 16.72 37.45 14.74
C ALA A 344 15.53 37.96 13.91
N GLY A 345 14.38 37.34 14.13
CA GLY A 345 13.09 37.88 13.66
C GLY A 345 12.47 38.78 14.71
N GLU A 346 11.34 39.41 14.36
CA GLU A 346 10.48 40.07 15.35
C GLU A 346 10.02 39.09 16.45
N ARG A 347 9.95 37.79 16.12
CA ARG A 347 9.67 36.70 17.06
C ARG A 347 10.70 35.58 16.95
N ASN A 348 11.15 35.04 18.08
CA ASN A 348 12.20 34.03 18.12
C ASN A 348 11.68 32.78 18.86
N PHE A 349 11.91 31.61 18.29
CA PHE A 349 11.52 30.32 18.86
C PHE A 349 12.76 29.47 19.10
N ILE A 350 12.98 29.04 20.33
CA ILE A 350 14.11 28.23 20.75
C ILE A 350 13.61 26.81 20.97
N VAL A 351 13.99 25.92 20.06
CA VAL A 351 13.74 24.49 20.13
C VAL A 351 14.89 23.85 20.91
N ALA A 352 14.58 23.09 21.96
CA ALA A 352 15.58 22.32 22.72
C ALA A 352 14.96 21.05 23.32
N SER A 353 15.79 20.11 23.76
CA SER A 353 15.31 18.95 24.51
C SER A 353 14.64 19.35 25.83
N SER A 354 13.75 18.52 26.38
CA SER A 354 13.06 18.82 27.65
C SER A 354 14.03 19.12 28.81
N GLN A 355 15.20 18.49 28.79
CA GLN A 355 16.27 18.72 29.76
C GLN A 355 16.94 20.09 29.56
N GLU A 356 17.28 20.43 28.32
CA GLU A 356 17.91 21.72 28.00
C GLU A 356 16.98 22.92 28.18
N LEU A 357 15.67 22.70 28.03
CA LEU A 357 14.66 23.74 28.27
C LEU A 357 14.72 24.32 29.69
N GLN A 358 15.22 23.56 30.68
CA GLN A 358 15.38 24.04 32.06
C GLN A 358 16.48 25.10 32.21
N THR A 359 17.47 25.11 31.31
CA THR A 359 18.66 25.96 31.45
C THR A 359 18.83 26.94 30.29
N VAL A 360 18.24 26.67 29.13
CA VAL A 360 18.44 27.46 27.90
C VAL A 360 18.05 28.94 28.04
N ALA A 361 17.04 29.26 28.87
CA ALA A 361 16.64 30.63 29.12
C ALA A 361 17.76 31.50 29.73
N HIS A 362 18.71 30.87 30.42
CA HIS A 362 19.86 31.53 31.05
C HIS A 362 21.09 31.63 30.14
N CYS A 363 21.02 31.14 28.90
CA CYS A 363 22.13 31.24 27.95
C CYS A 363 22.32 32.71 27.51
N PRO A 364 23.55 33.24 27.47
CA PRO A 364 23.81 34.62 27.03
C PRO A 364 23.22 34.95 25.66
N GLN A 365 23.25 33.98 24.74
CA GLN A 365 22.69 34.10 23.39
C GLN A 365 21.17 34.35 23.42
N ILE A 366 20.47 33.77 24.39
CA ILE A 366 19.03 33.97 24.55
C ILE A 366 18.74 35.33 25.17
N SER A 367 19.58 35.82 26.08
CA SER A 367 19.47 37.18 26.60
C SER A 367 19.61 38.22 25.48
N VAL A 368 20.49 38.00 24.51
CA VAL A 368 20.60 38.85 23.32
C VAL A 368 19.30 38.87 22.52
N LEU A 369 18.70 37.71 22.24
CA LEU A 369 17.42 37.63 21.53
C LEU A 369 16.26 38.26 22.31
N ALA A 370 16.21 38.07 23.63
CA ALA A 370 15.21 38.66 24.49
C ALA A 370 15.30 40.19 24.54
N ALA A 371 16.52 40.75 24.45
CA ALA A 371 16.73 42.19 24.36
C ALA A 371 16.29 42.77 23.00
N LEU A 372 16.51 42.03 21.90
CA LEU A 372 16.09 42.43 20.55
C LEU A 372 14.57 42.31 20.33
N ALA A 373 13.94 41.32 20.96
CA ALA A 373 12.51 41.02 20.83
C ALA A 373 11.86 40.79 22.21
N PRO A 374 11.67 41.84 23.03
CA PRO A 374 11.10 41.70 24.37
C PRO A 374 9.73 41.03 24.37
N GLY A 375 9.56 40.00 25.20
CA GLY A 375 8.32 39.22 25.30
C GLY A 375 7.97 38.36 24.07
N LYS A 376 8.86 38.26 23.08
CA LYS A 376 8.63 37.50 21.83
C LYS A 376 9.66 36.39 21.61
N THR A 377 10.29 35.93 22.69
CA THR A 377 11.14 34.73 22.69
C THR A 377 10.38 33.58 23.34
N HIS A 378 10.18 32.50 22.59
CA HIS A 378 9.40 31.34 23.00
C HIS A 378 10.26 30.08 23.07
N PHE A 379 10.02 29.22 24.05
CA PHE A 379 10.75 27.97 24.21
C PHE A 379 9.86 26.79 23.86
N VAL A 380 10.37 25.89 23.02
CA VAL A 380 9.61 24.78 22.46
C VAL A 380 10.38 23.49 22.61
N ASP A 381 9.70 22.45 23.06
CA ASP A 381 10.29 21.12 23.17
C ASP A 381 10.61 20.54 21.79
N SER A 382 11.78 19.88 21.65
CA SER A 382 12.25 19.32 20.38
C SER A 382 11.32 18.27 19.78
N THR A 383 10.43 17.65 20.57
CA THR A 383 9.37 16.74 20.08
C THR A 383 8.40 17.41 19.10
N TRP A 384 8.33 18.75 19.07
CA TRP A 384 7.51 19.50 18.13
C TRP A 384 8.24 19.89 16.84
N ASN A 385 9.53 19.56 16.71
CA ASN A 385 10.37 20.00 15.59
C ASN A 385 10.32 19.06 14.38
N HIS A 386 9.12 18.57 14.03
CA HIS A 386 8.93 17.63 12.92
C HIS A 386 7.84 18.10 11.95
N SER A 387 8.07 17.84 10.67
CA SER A 387 7.22 18.31 9.56
C SER A 387 6.16 17.30 9.12
N ASP A 388 6.10 16.14 9.75
CA ASP A 388 5.12 15.11 9.42
C ASP A 388 3.69 15.60 9.77
N PRO A 389 2.65 15.08 9.10
CA PRO A 389 1.29 15.56 9.30
C PRO A 389 0.77 15.36 10.74
N ILE A 390 1.15 14.29 11.44
CA ILE A 390 0.64 14.01 12.79
C ILE A 390 1.21 15.02 13.78
N THR A 391 2.52 15.29 13.70
CA THR A 391 3.18 16.29 14.54
C THR A 391 2.61 17.66 14.30
N ARG A 392 2.48 18.06 13.02
CA ARG A 392 1.92 19.37 12.66
C ARG A 392 0.49 19.53 13.14
N GLU A 393 -0.36 18.50 13.02
CA GLU A 393 -1.73 18.55 13.51
C GLU A 393 -1.81 18.68 15.04
N ARG A 394 -0.97 17.94 15.78
CA ARG A 394 -0.95 18.03 17.25
C ARG A 394 -0.36 19.33 17.74
N LEU A 395 0.65 19.87 17.06
CA LEU A 395 1.28 21.15 17.39
C LEU A 395 0.26 22.28 17.43
N LEU A 396 -0.75 22.29 16.55
CA LEU A 396 -1.83 23.27 16.55
C LEU A 396 -2.54 23.37 17.91
N GLY A 397 -2.71 22.26 18.64
CA GLY A 397 -3.32 22.26 19.96
C GLY A 397 -2.43 22.84 21.07
N VAL A 398 -1.12 22.88 20.85
CA VAL A 398 -0.12 23.30 21.86
C VAL A 398 0.36 24.73 21.63
N LEU A 399 0.31 25.22 20.38
CA LEU A 399 0.73 26.57 19.99
C LEU A 399 0.14 27.67 20.89
N PRO A 400 -1.16 27.71 21.23
CA PRO A 400 -1.69 28.72 22.16
C PRO A 400 -0.97 28.77 23.50
N SER A 401 -0.52 27.64 24.03
CA SER A 401 0.23 27.57 25.28
C SER A 401 1.67 28.05 25.12
N ILE A 402 2.30 27.76 23.99
CA ILE A 402 3.66 28.24 23.65
C ILE A 402 3.68 29.78 23.59
N PHE A 403 2.64 30.39 23.02
CA PHE A 403 2.54 31.86 22.94
C PHE A 403 2.26 32.51 24.31
N LYS A 404 1.57 31.81 25.22
CA LYS A 404 1.24 32.32 26.57
C LYS A 404 2.39 32.21 27.58
N LYS A 405 3.28 31.22 27.43
CA LYS A 405 4.47 31.07 28.29
C LYS A 405 5.50 32.14 27.91
N GLN A 406 5.29 33.38 28.36
CA GLN A 406 6.19 34.51 28.13
C GLN A 406 7.30 34.64 29.20
N THR A 407 7.40 33.74 30.16
CA THR A 407 8.39 33.86 31.24
C THR A 407 8.60 32.52 31.93
N MET A 408 9.85 32.04 31.92
CA MET A 408 10.45 31.38 33.08
C MET A 408 11.48 32.33 33.64
#